data_AF-A0A962AV34-F1
#
_entry.id   AF-A0A962AV34-F1
#
_cell.length_a   1.000
_cell.length_b   1.000
_cell.length_c   1.000
_cell.angle_alpha   90.00
_cell.angle_beta   90.00
_cell.angle_gamma   90.00
#
_symmetry.space_group_name_H-M   'P 1'
#
loop_
_entity.id
_entity.type
_entity.pdbx_description
1 polymer ?
#
loop_
_entity_poly.entity_id
_entity_poly.type
_entity_poly.pdbx_seq_one_letter_code
_entity_poly.pdbx_strand_id
1 'polypeptide(L)'
;MNKLAIKSLAELEDRKPAYALVGEVDLVVVRHDEAVSVFYGRCLHRGALLADGHVDGDNLICGVHDWDYRLDTGVSEYNNEEALRKFASTIEDGKVWVDADEIAQWAKSHPQPYRRDEYLGLYADVHGTEDEPHVKLIQNYAKNGLRRTGHHGVVEAMGVPRRLLPDWDDLQFVTAQLHRLPLLDDEPVGTDVVIGLRAKKPLRLAIPLFVSDMSFGSLSQSAKVALALGAERAGTGICSGEGGMLAEEQASCSRYFYELASARFGFSWDKVERVQAFHFKGGQGAKTGTGGHLPGEKVKGKIAEVRGLPEGQPAVSPARFPDWTELSQIRDFATEARERTGGIPIGYKLSAQHVEKDIDAALDVGVDYIILDGRGGGTGAAPLLFRDNISVPTIPALARARRHLDRLGRKDVTLIITGGLRKPEDFAKAL
;
A
#
# COMPACT_ATOMS: atom_id res chain seq x y z
N MET A 1 42.43 -14.78 -33.87
CA MET A 1 42.09 -16.12 -33.41
C MET A 1 43.00 -16.45 -32.25
N ASN A 2 42.54 -16.04 -31.08
CA ASN A 2 43.17 -16.32 -29.81
C ASN A 2 42.66 -17.68 -29.32
N LYS A 3 43.40 -18.75 -29.64
CA LYS A 3 43.02 -20.11 -29.25
C LYS A 3 43.12 -20.27 -27.73
N LEU A 4 42.01 -20.61 -27.10
CA LEU A 4 41.93 -20.90 -25.66
C LEU A 4 41.47 -22.33 -25.43
N ALA A 5 42.23 -23.11 -24.67
CA ALA A 5 41.83 -24.45 -24.25
C ALA A 5 40.82 -24.35 -23.11
N ILE A 6 39.63 -24.94 -23.29
CA ILE A 6 38.53 -24.83 -22.30
C ILE A 6 38.26 -26.13 -21.53
N LYS A 7 38.55 -27.29 -22.13
CA LYS A 7 38.38 -28.63 -21.52
C LYS A 7 39.35 -29.66 -22.08
N SER A 8 39.67 -30.68 -21.29
CA SER A 8 40.31 -31.90 -21.77
C SER A 8 39.28 -32.82 -22.41
N LEU A 9 39.58 -33.41 -23.58
CA LEU A 9 38.68 -34.36 -24.24
C LEU A 9 38.46 -35.63 -23.42
N ALA A 10 39.46 -36.03 -22.62
CA ALA A 10 39.37 -37.18 -21.73
C ALA A 10 38.42 -36.96 -20.55
N GLU A 11 38.14 -35.70 -20.18
CA GLU A 11 37.22 -35.33 -19.10
C GLU A 11 35.77 -35.19 -19.58
N LEU A 12 35.54 -35.16 -20.90
CA LEU A 12 34.21 -35.09 -21.47
C LEU A 12 33.68 -36.51 -21.65
N GLU A 13 32.61 -36.85 -20.94
CA GLU A 13 31.86 -38.08 -21.20
C GLU A 13 31.02 -37.90 -22.49
N ASP A 14 30.76 -39.00 -23.20
CA ASP A 14 29.95 -38.93 -24.43
C ASP A 14 28.52 -38.56 -24.09
N ARG A 15 27.93 -37.64 -24.87
CA ARG A 15 26.57 -37.11 -24.71
C ARG A 15 26.27 -36.60 -23.29
N LYS A 16 27.28 -36.10 -22.58
CA LYS A 16 27.12 -35.45 -21.28
C LYS A 16 27.51 -33.97 -21.36
N PRO A 17 26.60 -33.03 -21.07
CA PRO A 17 26.92 -31.62 -21.07
C PRO A 17 27.96 -31.26 -20.01
N ALA A 18 28.93 -30.43 -20.38
CA ALA A 18 29.97 -29.95 -19.47
C ALA A 18 30.08 -28.43 -19.51
N TYR A 19 30.24 -27.81 -18.34
CA TYR A 19 30.36 -26.37 -18.19
C TYR A 19 31.78 -25.87 -18.52
N ALA A 20 31.87 -24.75 -19.24
CA ALA A 20 33.09 -23.94 -19.38
C ALA A 20 32.76 -22.44 -19.30
N LEU A 21 33.79 -21.62 -19.03
CA LEU A 21 33.67 -20.17 -18.93
C LEU A 21 34.80 -19.50 -19.72
N VAL A 22 34.45 -18.56 -20.61
CA VAL A 22 35.41 -17.74 -21.35
C VAL A 22 35.03 -16.26 -21.22
N GLY A 23 35.90 -15.47 -20.59
CA GLY A 23 35.55 -14.11 -20.17
C GLY A 23 34.37 -14.15 -19.20
N GLU A 24 33.24 -13.56 -19.60
CA GLU A 24 31.99 -13.57 -18.83
C GLU A 24 30.95 -14.55 -19.36
N VAL A 25 31.20 -15.18 -20.51
CA VAL A 25 30.23 -16.01 -21.23
C VAL A 25 30.25 -17.46 -20.73
N ASP A 26 29.11 -17.91 -20.20
CA ASP A 26 28.89 -19.33 -19.91
C ASP A 26 28.87 -20.13 -21.21
N LEU A 27 29.54 -21.27 -21.24
CA LEU A 27 29.56 -22.20 -22.36
C LEU A 27 29.08 -23.58 -21.90
N VAL A 28 28.40 -24.27 -22.81
CA VAL A 28 28.12 -25.71 -22.69
C VAL A 28 28.90 -26.44 -23.77
N VAL A 29 29.70 -27.40 -23.34
CA VAL A 29 30.54 -28.26 -24.18
C VAL A 29 29.93 -29.64 -24.15
N VAL A 30 29.57 -30.18 -25.32
CA VAL A 30 29.00 -31.51 -25.44
C VAL A 30 29.85 -32.31 -26.43
N ARG A 31 30.43 -33.43 -25.96
CA ARG A 31 31.00 -34.44 -26.85
C ARG A 31 29.87 -35.33 -27.37
N HIS A 32 29.84 -35.58 -28.67
CA HIS A 32 28.95 -36.55 -29.28
C HIS A 32 29.73 -37.32 -30.34
N ASP A 33 29.87 -38.63 -30.10
CA ASP A 33 30.68 -39.51 -30.93
C ASP A 33 32.13 -39.00 -31.03
N GLU A 34 32.60 -38.67 -32.24
CA GLU A 34 33.94 -38.11 -32.47
C GLU A 34 33.96 -36.58 -32.52
N ALA A 35 32.79 -35.93 -32.41
CA ALA A 35 32.64 -34.49 -32.49
C ALA A 35 32.48 -33.84 -31.11
N VAL A 36 32.79 -32.53 -31.06
CA VAL A 36 32.49 -31.68 -29.90
C VAL A 36 31.77 -30.44 -30.41
N SER A 37 30.70 -30.06 -29.75
CA SER A 37 30.02 -28.79 -29.98
C SER A 37 30.11 -27.91 -28.74
N VAL A 38 30.39 -26.63 -28.97
CA VAL A 38 30.47 -25.61 -27.94
C VAL A 38 29.41 -24.56 -28.24
N PHE A 39 28.46 -24.40 -27.31
CA PHE A 39 27.37 -23.44 -27.43
C PHE A 39 27.41 -22.42 -26.31
N TYR A 40 26.64 -21.34 -26.49
CA TYR A 40 26.22 -20.50 -25.36
C TYR A 40 25.58 -21.39 -24.28
N GLY A 41 26.08 -21.26 -23.06
CA GLY A 41 25.87 -22.22 -21.98
C GLY A 41 24.55 -22.08 -21.25
N ARG A 42 23.65 -21.20 -21.69
CA ARG A 42 22.36 -20.96 -21.03
C ARG A 42 21.19 -21.10 -21.95
N CYS A 43 20.11 -21.66 -21.41
CA CYS A 43 18.83 -21.75 -22.09
C CYS A 43 18.25 -20.35 -22.36
N LEU A 44 17.65 -20.15 -23.54
CA LEU A 44 17.10 -18.87 -23.98
C LEU A 44 15.83 -18.44 -23.23
N HIS A 45 15.12 -19.36 -22.54
CA HIS A 45 13.87 -19.03 -21.83
C HIS A 45 14.06 -18.67 -20.36
N ARG A 46 14.76 -19.52 -19.59
CA ARG A 46 14.95 -19.33 -18.14
C ARG A 46 16.38 -19.04 -17.72
N GLY A 47 17.31 -18.97 -18.68
CA GLY A 47 18.72 -18.70 -18.39
C GLY A 47 19.42 -19.80 -17.58
N ALA A 48 18.82 -21.00 -17.46
CA ALA A 48 19.41 -22.13 -16.75
C ALA A 48 20.69 -22.60 -17.43
N LEU A 49 21.67 -23.07 -16.66
CA LEU A 49 22.90 -23.64 -17.22
C LEU A 49 22.56 -24.93 -17.96
N LEU A 50 22.86 -24.98 -19.24
CA LEU A 50 22.65 -26.18 -20.06
C LEU A 50 23.64 -27.29 -19.71
N ALA A 51 24.72 -26.96 -19.01
CA ALA A 51 25.61 -27.94 -18.41
C ALA A 51 24.93 -28.77 -17.28
N ASP A 52 23.86 -28.25 -16.67
CA ASP A 52 23.04 -28.99 -15.70
C ASP A 52 21.89 -29.76 -16.37
N GLY A 53 21.79 -29.69 -17.70
CA GLY A 53 20.83 -30.42 -18.51
C GLY A 53 21.27 -31.85 -18.82
N HIS A 54 20.66 -32.44 -19.84
CA HIS A 54 21.02 -33.76 -20.35
C HIS A 54 20.94 -33.79 -21.87
N VAL A 55 21.39 -34.88 -22.49
CA VAL A 55 21.20 -35.13 -23.91
C VAL A 55 20.16 -36.22 -24.09
N ASP A 56 19.20 -36.01 -24.99
CA ASP A 56 18.24 -37.01 -25.45
C ASP A 56 18.32 -37.11 -26.99
N GLY A 57 18.71 -38.29 -27.49
CA GLY A 57 19.05 -38.48 -28.90
C GLY A 57 20.17 -37.54 -29.37
N ASP A 58 19.82 -36.66 -30.31
CA ASP A 58 20.71 -35.65 -30.90
C ASP A 58 20.45 -34.23 -30.36
N ASN A 59 19.71 -34.12 -29.25
CA ASN A 59 19.30 -32.85 -28.66
C ASN A 59 19.90 -32.64 -27.26
N LEU A 60 20.42 -31.44 -27.03
CA LEU A 60 20.72 -30.90 -25.71
C LEU A 60 19.43 -30.38 -25.07
N ILE A 61 19.05 -30.97 -23.94
CA ILE A 61 17.80 -30.68 -23.24
C ILE A 61 18.08 -29.84 -21.99
N CYS A 62 17.35 -28.73 -21.85
CA CYS A 62 17.38 -27.88 -20.67
C CYS A 62 16.79 -28.62 -19.45
N GLY A 63 17.55 -28.72 -18.35
CA GLY A 63 17.11 -29.44 -17.14
C GLY A 63 15.99 -28.77 -16.32
N VAL A 64 15.41 -27.67 -16.79
CA VAL A 64 14.36 -26.93 -16.05
C VAL A 64 12.97 -27.06 -16.68
N HIS A 65 12.88 -27.05 -18.01
CA HIS A 65 11.59 -27.07 -18.73
C HIS A 65 11.69 -27.82 -20.06
N ASP A 66 12.65 -28.74 -20.17
CA ASP A 66 12.80 -29.73 -21.25
C ASP A 66 12.85 -29.18 -22.68
N TRP A 67 13.25 -27.91 -22.84
CA TRP A 67 13.47 -27.33 -24.17
C TRP A 67 14.73 -27.87 -24.82
N ASP A 68 14.66 -28.08 -26.13
CA ASP A 68 15.66 -28.80 -26.91
C ASP A 68 16.51 -27.86 -27.78
N TYR A 69 17.74 -28.28 -28.03
CA TYR A 69 18.63 -27.67 -29.02
C TYR A 69 19.48 -28.76 -29.67
N ARG A 70 19.43 -28.88 -31.00
CA ARG A 70 20.21 -29.91 -31.69
C ARG A 70 21.71 -29.77 -31.47
N LEU A 71 22.41 -30.87 -31.21
CA LEU A 71 23.84 -30.88 -30.93
C LEU A 71 24.71 -30.46 -32.12
N ASP A 72 24.18 -30.53 -33.35
CA ASP A 72 24.90 -30.16 -34.57
C ASP A 72 24.84 -28.66 -34.88
N THR A 73 23.70 -28.02 -34.58
CA THR A 73 23.35 -26.67 -35.05
C THR A 73 23.05 -25.70 -33.92
N GLY A 74 22.59 -26.20 -32.77
CA GLY A 74 22.08 -25.41 -31.65
C GLY A 74 20.65 -24.91 -31.85
N VAL A 75 19.99 -25.29 -32.95
CA VAL A 75 18.62 -24.88 -33.30
C VAL A 75 17.63 -25.86 -32.67
N SER A 76 16.58 -25.36 -32.03
CA SER A 76 15.48 -26.18 -31.50
C SER A 76 14.70 -26.85 -32.64
N GLU A 77 14.37 -28.13 -32.48
CA GLU A 77 13.53 -28.89 -33.41
C GLU A 77 12.07 -28.45 -33.32
N TYR A 78 11.62 -28.02 -32.13
CA TYR A 78 10.26 -27.52 -31.93
C TYR A 78 10.07 -26.11 -32.50
N ASN A 79 11.09 -25.25 -32.42
CA ASN A 79 11.03 -23.88 -32.93
C ASN A 79 12.35 -23.43 -33.57
N ASN A 80 12.41 -23.47 -34.90
CA ASN A 80 13.60 -23.10 -35.66
C ASN A 80 14.01 -21.61 -35.52
N GLU A 81 13.16 -20.75 -34.98
CA GLU A 81 13.52 -19.36 -34.66
C GLU A 81 14.43 -19.26 -33.42
N GLU A 82 14.47 -20.31 -32.60
CA GLU A 82 15.30 -20.38 -31.41
C GLU A 82 16.57 -21.19 -31.64
N ALA A 83 17.71 -20.49 -31.59
CA ALA A 83 19.02 -21.07 -31.82
C ALA A 83 20.03 -20.59 -30.78
N LEU A 84 20.66 -21.54 -30.09
CA LEU A 84 21.84 -21.24 -29.29
C LEU A 84 22.97 -20.77 -30.20
N ARG A 85 23.74 -19.80 -29.74
CA ARG A 85 24.98 -19.42 -30.43
C ARG A 85 25.96 -20.60 -30.34
N LYS A 86 26.25 -21.24 -31.46
CA LYS A 86 27.39 -22.16 -31.62
C LYS A 86 28.67 -21.36 -31.84
N PHE A 87 29.73 -21.71 -31.12
CA PHE A 87 31.06 -21.11 -31.26
C PHE A 87 31.99 -22.06 -32.04
N ALA A 88 32.99 -21.49 -32.71
CA ALA A 88 33.99 -22.28 -33.41
C ALA A 88 34.85 -23.04 -32.38
N SER A 89 34.99 -24.36 -32.59
CA SER A 89 35.79 -25.22 -31.73
C SER A 89 36.59 -26.25 -32.52
N THR A 90 37.82 -26.56 -32.07
CA THR A 90 38.65 -27.63 -32.63
C THR A 90 39.18 -28.55 -31.52
N ILE A 91 39.49 -29.80 -31.89
CA ILE A 91 40.14 -30.78 -31.01
C ILE A 91 41.59 -30.89 -31.43
N GLU A 92 42.50 -30.45 -30.57
CA GLU A 92 43.96 -30.48 -30.81
C GLU A 92 44.66 -30.90 -29.51
N ASP A 93 45.63 -31.81 -29.61
CA ASP A 93 46.40 -32.35 -28.47
C ASP A 93 45.52 -32.86 -27.31
N GLY A 94 44.41 -33.52 -27.65
CA GLY A 94 43.45 -34.07 -26.67
C GLY A 94 42.69 -33.02 -25.87
N LYS A 95 42.66 -31.76 -26.33
CA LYS A 95 41.91 -30.65 -25.69
C LYS A 95 40.93 -30.03 -26.66
N VAL A 96 39.86 -29.46 -26.11
CA VAL A 96 38.88 -28.65 -26.83
C VAL A 96 39.32 -27.20 -26.78
N TRP A 97 39.55 -26.62 -27.95
CA TRP A 97 39.96 -25.24 -28.15
C TRP A 97 38.83 -24.42 -28.75
N VAL A 98 38.70 -23.15 -28.33
CA VAL A 98 37.77 -22.16 -28.88
C VAL A 98 38.51 -20.88 -29.27
N ASP A 99 37.90 -20.06 -30.14
CA ASP A 99 38.38 -18.70 -30.39
C ASP A 99 37.85 -17.73 -29.32
N ALA A 100 38.72 -17.31 -28.41
CA ALA A 100 38.35 -16.36 -27.37
C ALA A 100 37.96 -14.98 -27.93
N ASP A 101 38.49 -14.59 -29.10
CA ASP A 101 38.15 -13.32 -29.75
C ASP A 101 36.69 -13.35 -30.25
N GLU A 102 36.24 -14.48 -30.80
CA GLU A 102 34.86 -14.70 -31.25
C GLU A 102 33.88 -14.55 -30.08
N ILE A 103 34.16 -15.24 -28.98
CA ILE A 103 33.31 -15.23 -27.78
C ILE A 103 33.27 -13.82 -27.17
N ALA A 104 34.42 -13.14 -27.08
CA ALA A 104 34.48 -11.77 -26.58
C ALA A 104 33.73 -10.77 -27.48
N GLN A 105 33.77 -10.95 -28.80
CA GLN A 105 33.00 -10.12 -29.73
C GLN A 105 31.49 -10.37 -29.59
N TRP A 106 31.08 -11.63 -29.46
CA TRP A 106 29.68 -11.97 -29.21
C TRP A 106 29.18 -11.40 -27.88
N ALA A 107 29.99 -11.45 -26.82
CA ALA A 107 29.66 -10.89 -25.51
C ALA A 107 29.42 -9.37 -25.56
N LYS A 108 30.11 -8.63 -26.44
CA LYS A 108 29.90 -7.18 -26.61
C LYS A 108 28.52 -6.86 -27.20
N SER A 109 28.02 -7.69 -28.11
CA SER A 109 26.68 -7.54 -28.67
C SER A 109 25.59 -8.21 -27.82
N HIS A 110 25.99 -9.12 -26.92
CA HIS A 110 25.11 -9.87 -26.02
C HIS A 110 25.65 -9.80 -24.58
N PRO A 111 25.55 -8.62 -23.93
CA PRO A 111 26.02 -8.47 -22.56
C PRO A 111 25.27 -9.42 -21.63
N GLN A 112 25.99 -10.08 -20.72
CA GLN A 112 25.39 -11.08 -19.84
C GLN A 112 24.46 -10.38 -18.83
N PRO A 113 23.25 -10.90 -18.60
CA PRO A 113 22.22 -10.21 -17.82
C PRO A 113 22.44 -10.30 -16.29
N TYR A 114 23.54 -10.91 -15.85
CA TYR A 114 23.89 -11.12 -14.44
C TYR A 114 25.34 -10.69 -14.16
N ARG A 115 25.59 -10.27 -12.91
CA ARG A 115 26.91 -9.92 -12.40
C ARG A 115 27.35 -10.97 -11.40
N ARG A 116 28.39 -11.74 -11.74
CA ARG A 116 28.79 -12.94 -10.99
C ARG A 116 29.24 -12.65 -9.56
N ASP A 117 29.78 -11.47 -9.34
CA ASP A 117 30.30 -10.98 -8.06
C ASP A 117 29.22 -10.38 -7.15
N GLU A 118 27.99 -10.22 -7.64
CA GLU A 118 26.86 -9.68 -6.87
C GLU A 118 25.98 -10.77 -6.23
N TYR A 119 25.10 -10.35 -5.32
CA TYR A 119 24.11 -11.23 -4.68
C TYR A 119 23.19 -11.91 -5.73
N LEU A 120 23.05 -13.23 -5.60
CA LEU A 120 22.52 -14.23 -6.55
C LEU A 120 23.44 -14.56 -7.74
N GLY A 121 24.32 -13.67 -8.16
CA GLY A 121 25.37 -13.95 -9.14
C GLY A 121 24.88 -14.73 -10.35
N LEU A 122 25.47 -15.91 -10.55
CA LEU A 122 25.16 -16.86 -11.61
C LEU A 122 23.70 -17.35 -11.63
N TYR A 123 23.03 -17.33 -10.47
CA TYR A 123 21.69 -17.85 -10.22
C TYR A 123 20.63 -16.75 -10.15
N ALA A 124 20.97 -15.54 -10.61
CA ALA A 124 20.00 -14.45 -10.67
C ALA A 124 18.88 -14.78 -11.68
N ASP A 125 17.65 -14.86 -11.17
CA ASP A 125 16.47 -14.93 -12.02
C ASP A 125 16.19 -13.55 -12.63
N VAL A 126 16.32 -13.46 -13.96
CA VAL A 126 16.11 -12.23 -14.74
C VAL A 126 14.73 -12.18 -15.39
N HIS A 127 14.01 -13.29 -15.42
CA HIS A 127 12.71 -13.40 -16.09
C HIS A 127 11.57 -13.21 -15.09
N GLY A 128 11.64 -13.83 -13.90
CA GLY A 128 10.52 -13.97 -12.98
C GLY A 128 9.49 -15.01 -13.46
N THR A 129 8.49 -15.30 -12.63
CA THR A 129 7.35 -16.17 -12.99
C THR A 129 6.04 -15.61 -12.43
N GLU A 130 4.91 -15.91 -13.07
CA GLU A 130 3.58 -15.62 -12.54
C GLU A 130 3.26 -16.44 -11.29
N ASP A 131 3.88 -17.62 -11.13
CA ASP A 131 3.67 -18.51 -9.98
C ASP A 131 4.16 -17.89 -8.66
N GLU A 132 5.17 -17.01 -8.75
CA GLU A 132 5.72 -16.27 -7.61
C GLU A 132 5.98 -14.81 -8.02
N PRO A 133 4.93 -13.96 -8.01
CA PRO A 133 5.03 -12.59 -8.47
C PRO A 133 5.87 -11.71 -7.51
N HIS A 134 6.23 -12.22 -6.32
CA HIS A 134 6.95 -11.46 -5.32
C HIS A 134 8.47 -11.72 -5.29
N VAL A 135 9.02 -12.63 -6.12
CA VAL A 135 10.49 -12.90 -6.16
C VAL A 135 11.29 -11.60 -6.27
N LYS A 136 10.91 -10.71 -7.20
CA LYS A 136 11.64 -9.44 -7.41
C LYS A 136 11.62 -8.54 -6.19
N LEU A 137 10.51 -8.51 -5.44
CA LEU A 137 10.40 -7.75 -4.19
C LEU A 137 11.31 -8.34 -3.11
N ILE A 138 11.28 -9.67 -2.94
CA ILE A 138 12.11 -10.39 -1.98
C ILE A 138 13.59 -10.15 -2.27
N GLN A 139 14.01 -10.31 -3.53
CA GLN A 139 15.38 -10.05 -3.96
C GLN A 139 15.79 -8.59 -3.75
N ASN A 140 14.89 -7.63 -3.96
CA ASN A 140 15.19 -6.23 -3.71
C ASN A 140 15.50 -5.99 -2.22
N TYR A 141 14.68 -6.54 -1.32
CA TYR A 141 14.93 -6.45 0.12
C TYR A 141 16.20 -7.19 0.54
N ALA A 142 16.48 -8.36 -0.03
CA ALA A 142 17.71 -9.08 0.26
C ALA A 142 18.97 -8.31 -0.17
N LYS A 143 18.93 -7.65 -1.34
CA LYS A 143 20.06 -6.85 -1.88
C LYS A 143 20.26 -5.53 -1.15
N ASN A 144 19.17 -4.82 -0.86
CA ASN A 144 19.23 -3.41 -0.47
C ASN A 144 18.79 -3.16 0.98
N GLY A 145 18.27 -4.18 1.67
CA GLY A 145 17.53 -4.01 2.91
C GLY A 145 16.42 -2.96 2.73
N LEU A 146 16.22 -2.15 3.76
CA LEU A 146 15.26 -1.05 3.76
C LEU A 146 15.82 0.26 3.21
N ARG A 147 17.07 0.29 2.72
CA ARG A 147 17.73 1.54 2.32
C ARG A 147 17.02 2.26 1.16
N ARG A 148 16.41 1.50 0.25
CA ARG A 148 15.67 2.04 -0.91
C ARG A 148 14.20 2.35 -0.62
N THR A 149 13.61 1.67 0.34
CA THR A 149 12.17 1.76 0.64
C THR A 149 11.87 2.61 1.86
N GLY A 150 12.87 2.89 2.70
CA GLY A 150 12.71 3.58 3.98
C GLY A 150 12.36 2.63 5.13
N HIS A 151 12.45 3.15 6.36
CA HIS A 151 12.30 2.39 7.62
C HIS A 151 10.97 1.62 7.72
N HIS A 152 9.90 2.12 7.11
CA HIS A 152 8.57 1.50 7.12
C HIS A 152 8.21 0.75 5.83
N GLY A 153 9.17 0.58 4.91
CA GLY A 153 8.90 0.03 3.58
C GLY A 153 8.28 1.05 2.63
N VAL A 154 7.89 0.57 1.44
CA VAL A 154 7.33 1.40 0.35
C VAL A 154 6.13 2.21 0.85
N VAL A 155 6.04 3.48 0.46
CA VAL A 155 4.96 4.40 0.83
C VAL A 155 4.19 4.80 -0.42
N GLU A 156 2.86 4.77 -0.33
CA GLU A 156 1.96 5.27 -1.37
C GLU A 156 0.81 6.10 -0.79
N ALA A 157 0.07 6.79 -1.66
CA ALA A 157 -1.16 7.48 -1.31
C ALA A 157 -2.39 6.56 -1.47
N MET A 158 -3.55 7.08 -1.07
CA MET A 158 -4.86 6.43 -1.15
C MET A 158 -5.02 5.20 -0.25
N GLY A 159 -6.24 4.69 -0.17
CA GLY A 159 -6.59 3.49 0.59
C GLY A 159 -6.42 2.20 -0.23
N VAL A 160 -6.78 1.07 0.36
CA VAL A 160 -6.81 -0.23 -0.33
C VAL A 160 -7.72 -0.16 -1.56
N PRO A 161 -7.32 -0.73 -2.73
CA PRO A 161 -8.18 -0.79 -3.90
C PRO A 161 -9.55 -1.42 -3.60
N ARG A 162 -10.64 -0.78 -4.06
CA ARG A 162 -12.03 -1.20 -3.77
C ARG A 162 -12.29 -2.66 -4.11
N ARG A 163 -11.73 -3.17 -5.23
CA ARG A 163 -11.89 -4.57 -5.67
C ARG A 163 -11.34 -5.62 -4.70
N LEU A 164 -10.57 -5.20 -3.70
CA LEU A 164 -9.99 -6.06 -2.67
C LEU A 164 -10.76 -5.96 -1.34
N LEU A 165 -11.91 -5.27 -1.32
CA LEU A 165 -12.76 -5.09 -0.14
C LEU A 165 -14.15 -5.68 -0.42
N PRO A 166 -14.91 -6.07 0.62
CA PRO A 166 -16.33 -6.42 0.48
C PRO A 166 -17.09 -5.30 -0.22
N ASP A 167 -17.95 -5.64 -1.18
CA ASP A 167 -18.66 -4.65 -1.97
C ASP A 167 -20.00 -4.28 -1.34
N TRP A 168 -20.31 -2.98 -1.35
CA TRP A 168 -21.65 -2.49 -1.00
C TRP A 168 -22.68 -2.96 -2.02
N ASP A 169 -22.27 -3.21 -3.27
CA ASP A 169 -23.15 -3.67 -4.35
C ASP A 169 -23.69 -5.10 -4.09
N ASP A 170 -23.02 -5.88 -3.22
CA ASP A 170 -23.49 -7.21 -2.78
C ASP A 170 -24.64 -7.15 -1.77
N LEU A 171 -24.91 -5.99 -1.17
CA LEU A 171 -26.02 -5.77 -0.25
C LEU A 171 -27.25 -5.22 -0.98
N GLN A 172 -28.43 -5.74 -0.64
CA GLN A 172 -29.71 -5.29 -1.19
C GLN A 172 -30.60 -4.70 -0.09
N PHE A 173 -31.39 -3.68 -0.43
CA PHE A 173 -32.42 -3.17 0.46
C PHE A 173 -33.61 -4.14 0.48
N VAL A 174 -34.16 -4.39 1.67
CA VAL A 174 -35.47 -5.04 1.82
C VAL A 174 -36.53 -3.94 1.89
N THR A 175 -37.41 -3.89 0.91
CA THR A 175 -38.38 -2.80 0.76
C THR A 175 -39.66 -3.04 1.58
N ALA A 176 -40.29 -1.93 1.97
CA ALA A 176 -41.63 -1.92 2.55
C ALA A 176 -42.68 -2.50 1.56
N GLN A 177 -43.71 -3.15 2.09
CA GLN A 177 -44.82 -3.74 1.32
C GLN A 177 -46.12 -3.71 2.15
N LEU A 178 -46.51 -4.81 2.82
CA LEU A 178 -47.77 -4.91 3.57
C LEU A 178 -47.61 -4.68 5.08
N HIS A 179 -46.53 -5.19 5.70
CA HIS A 179 -46.32 -5.03 7.15
C HIS A 179 -45.97 -3.58 7.55
N ARG A 180 -45.36 -2.85 6.61
CA ARG A 180 -45.12 -1.42 6.62
C ARG A 180 -45.38 -0.98 5.18
N LEU A 181 -46.31 -0.05 4.99
CA LEU A 181 -46.60 0.51 3.67
C LEU A 181 -45.42 1.38 3.20
N PRO A 182 -45.06 1.37 1.90
CA PRO A 182 -44.13 2.35 1.37
C PRO A 182 -44.72 3.76 1.47
N LEU A 183 -43.84 4.75 1.63
CA LEU A 183 -44.25 6.15 1.52
C LEU A 183 -44.65 6.47 0.08
N LEU A 184 -45.62 7.37 -0.09
CA LEU A 184 -45.96 7.97 -1.38
C LEU A 184 -44.91 8.99 -1.80
N ASP A 185 -44.85 9.32 -3.10
CA ASP A 185 -43.83 10.18 -3.69
C ASP A 185 -43.82 11.62 -3.11
N ASP A 186 -44.95 12.09 -2.58
CA ASP A 186 -45.11 13.42 -1.97
C ASP A 186 -44.92 13.43 -0.45
N GLU A 187 -44.73 12.27 0.17
CA GLU A 187 -44.47 12.19 1.61
C GLU A 187 -43.03 12.62 1.94
N PRO A 188 -42.84 13.51 2.94
CA PRO A 188 -41.54 14.06 3.25
C PRO A 188 -40.61 13.02 3.89
N VAL A 189 -39.35 12.99 3.45
CA VAL A 189 -38.26 12.20 4.05
C VAL A 189 -37.23 13.14 4.67
N GLY A 190 -37.04 13.05 5.99
CA GLY A 190 -36.02 13.83 6.70
C GLY A 190 -34.62 13.25 6.53
N THR A 191 -33.64 14.11 6.29
CA THR A 191 -32.21 13.76 6.20
C THR A 191 -31.37 14.43 7.28
N ASP A 192 -31.97 15.24 8.13
CA ASP A 192 -31.23 15.96 9.17
C ASP A 192 -30.71 14.99 10.24
N VAL A 193 -29.51 15.29 10.74
CA VAL A 193 -28.88 14.51 11.80
C VAL A 193 -28.32 15.44 12.87
N VAL A 194 -28.31 14.96 14.11
CA VAL A 194 -27.73 15.65 15.25
C VAL A 194 -26.54 14.85 15.76
N ILE A 195 -25.36 15.48 15.73
CA ILE A 195 -24.13 14.94 16.30
C ILE A 195 -24.03 15.35 17.77
N GLY A 196 -23.86 14.34 18.61
CA GLY A 196 -23.65 14.49 20.05
C GLY A 196 -24.89 14.93 20.81
N LEU A 197 -25.91 14.06 20.86
CA LEU A 197 -27.21 14.31 21.48
C LEU A 197 -27.16 14.75 22.96
N ARG A 198 -26.07 14.42 23.66
CA ARG A 198 -25.85 14.78 25.09
C ARG A 198 -25.10 16.10 25.29
N ALA A 199 -24.54 16.66 24.22
CA ALA A 199 -23.81 17.92 24.31
C ALA A 199 -24.76 19.07 24.65
N LYS A 200 -24.27 20.11 25.33
CA LYS A 200 -25.07 21.31 25.61
C LYS A 200 -25.35 22.11 24.33
N LYS A 201 -24.43 22.04 23.37
CA LYS A 201 -24.51 22.67 22.05
C LYS A 201 -24.39 21.59 20.96
N PRO A 202 -25.39 20.71 20.79
CA PRO A 202 -25.30 19.63 19.81
C PRO A 202 -25.20 20.20 18.38
N LEU A 203 -24.48 19.51 17.50
CA LEU A 203 -24.24 19.98 16.14
C LEU A 203 -25.28 19.38 15.18
N ARG A 204 -26.10 20.23 14.57
CA ARG A 204 -27.12 19.83 13.59
C ARG A 204 -26.61 19.98 12.16
N LEU A 205 -26.78 18.92 11.37
CA LEU A 205 -26.47 18.89 9.93
C LEU A 205 -27.78 18.68 9.15
N ALA A 206 -27.90 19.26 7.97
CA ALA A 206 -29.08 19.10 7.10
C ALA A 206 -29.13 17.74 6.40
N ILE A 207 -27.97 17.09 6.24
CA ILE A 207 -27.80 15.78 5.60
C ILE A 207 -26.88 14.90 6.47
N PRO A 208 -26.96 13.57 6.38
CA PRO A 208 -26.19 12.66 7.23
C PRO A 208 -24.78 12.39 6.70
N LEU A 209 -24.18 13.37 6.02
CA LEU A 209 -22.92 13.27 5.30
C LEU A 209 -22.08 14.51 5.60
N PHE A 210 -20.79 14.38 5.87
CA PHE A 210 -19.88 15.52 6.02
C PHE A 210 -18.51 15.22 5.41
N VAL A 211 -17.71 16.27 5.18
CA VAL A 211 -16.37 16.12 4.60
C VAL A 211 -15.39 15.69 5.70
N SER A 212 -14.88 14.45 5.61
CA SER A 212 -14.01 13.84 6.62
C SER A 212 -12.59 14.46 6.67
N ASP A 213 -11.85 14.10 7.72
CA ASP A 213 -10.53 14.63 8.07
C ASP A 213 -9.48 14.45 6.98
N MET A 214 -9.04 15.58 6.43
CA MET A 214 -7.90 15.64 5.53
C MET A 214 -7.09 16.89 5.87
N SER A 215 -5.80 16.71 6.18
CA SER A 215 -4.95 17.78 6.69
C SER A 215 -4.56 18.80 5.63
N PHE A 216 -4.48 20.08 6.04
CA PHE A 216 -3.74 21.07 5.27
C PHE A 216 -2.26 20.67 5.19
N GLY A 217 -1.71 20.68 3.97
CA GLY A 217 -0.41 20.11 3.61
C GLY A 217 -0.52 18.77 2.86
N SER A 218 -1.51 17.94 3.18
CA SER A 218 -1.91 16.84 2.29
C SER A 218 -2.78 17.38 1.15
N LEU A 219 -3.68 18.30 1.49
CA LEU A 219 -4.45 19.10 0.54
C LEU A 219 -3.91 20.53 0.47
N SER A 220 -4.10 21.16 -0.69
CA SER A 220 -3.80 22.59 -0.89
C SER A 220 -4.79 23.48 -0.14
N GLN A 221 -4.42 24.75 0.04
CA GLN A 221 -5.27 25.75 0.68
C GLN A 221 -6.59 25.92 -0.09
N SER A 222 -6.50 26.04 -1.41
CA SER A 222 -7.67 26.18 -2.29
C SER A 222 -8.61 24.99 -2.20
N ALA A 223 -8.07 23.76 -2.10
CA ALA A 223 -8.88 22.56 -1.94
C ALA A 223 -9.64 22.56 -0.59
N LYS A 224 -8.96 22.92 0.51
CA LYS A 224 -9.57 23.01 1.84
C LYS A 224 -10.71 24.04 1.88
N VAL A 225 -10.47 25.25 1.35
CA VAL A 225 -11.49 26.31 1.28
C VAL A 225 -12.65 25.91 0.37
N ALA A 226 -12.39 25.31 -0.79
CA ALA A 226 -13.45 24.87 -1.70
C ALA A 226 -14.35 23.80 -1.08
N LEU A 227 -13.77 22.82 -0.37
CA LEU A 227 -14.54 21.80 0.35
C LEU A 227 -15.37 22.40 1.49
N ALA A 228 -14.82 23.36 2.24
CA ALA A 228 -15.55 24.04 3.32
C ALA A 228 -16.75 24.83 2.79
N LEU A 229 -16.57 25.60 1.71
CA LEU A 229 -17.67 26.32 1.05
C LEU A 229 -18.74 25.37 0.51
N GLY A 230 -18.32 24.22 -0.05
CA GLY A 230 -19.23 23.18 -0.50
C GLY A 230 -20.05 22.58 0.64
N ALA A 231 -19.40 22.26 1.76
CA ALA A 231 -20.05 21.74 2.97
C ALA A 231 -21.08 22.73 3.53
N GLU A 232 -20.72 24.02 3.63
CA GLU A 232 -21.64 25.07 4.09
C GLU A 232 -22.87 25.18 3.20
N ARG A 233 -22.70 25.21 1.88
CA ARG A 233 -23.80 25.27 0.91
C ARG A 233 -24.70 24.03 0.95
N ALA A 234 -24.13 22.87 1.27
CA ALA A 234 -24.88 21.64 1.46
C ALA A 234 -25.53 21.52 2.86
N GLY A 235 -25.36 22.52 3.73
CA GLY A 235 -25.89 22.50 5.10
C GLY A 235 -25.21 21.46 6.01
N THR A 236 -23.98 21.07 5.69
CA THR A 236 -23.20 20.10 6.45
C THR A 236 -21.84 20.65 6.89
N GLY A 237 -21.04 19.81 7.56
CA GLY A 237 -19.75 20.18 8.13
C GLY A 237 -18.52 19.65 7.39
N ILE A 238 -17.38 20.11 7.88
CA ILE A 238 -16.05 19.71 7.40
C ILE A 238 -15.11 19.53 8.59
N CYS A 239 -14.18 18.59 8.48
CA CYS A 239 -13.17 18.34 9.49
C CYS A 239 -11.79 18.91 9.14
N SER A 240 -11.07 19.42 10.14
CA SER A 240 -9.76 20.05 9.96
C SER A 240 -8.67 19.08 9.48
N GLY A 241 -8.71 17.84 9.97
CA GLY A 241 -7.61 16.90 9.91
C GLY A 241 -6.40 17.28 10.79
N GLU A 242 -5.43 16.36 10.83
CA GLU A 242 -4.25 16.39 11.71
C GLU A 242 -3.23 17.53 11.48
N GLY A 243 -3.45 18.37 10.46
CA GLY A 243 -2.52 19.43 10.06
C GLY A 243 -2.69 20.76 10.79
N GLY A 244 -3.61 20.81 11.76
CA GLY A 244 -4.08 22.04 12.36
C GLY A 244 -5.24 22.67 11.59
N MET A 245 -5.77 23.76 12.12
CA MET A 245 -6.91 24.48 11.55
C MET A 245 -6.44 25.67 10.70
N LEU A 246 -6.79 25.64 9.42
CA LEU A 246 -6.59 26.74 8.49
C LEU A 246 -7.68 27.79 8.70
N ALA A 247 -7.30 29.06 8.87
CA ALA A 247 -8.25 30.13 9.24
C ALA A 247 -9.30 30.36 8.14
N GLU A 248 -8.87 30.37 6.88
CA GLU A 248 -9.72 30.58 5.71
C GLU A 248 -10.72 29.43 5.52
N GLU A 249 -10.31 28.20 5.84
CA GLU A 249 -11.20 27.03 5.81
C GLU A 249 -12.27 27.11 6.90
N GLN A 250 -11.87 27.39 8.15
CA GLN A 250 -12.81 27.51 9.27
C GLN A 250 -13.80 28.66 9.05
N ALA A 251 -13.34 29.80 8.54
CA ALA A 251 -14.21 30.93 8.23
C ALA A 251 -15.24 30.62 7.13
N SER A 252 -15.01 29.60 6.31
CA SER A 252 -15.85 29.23 5.17
C SER A 252 -16.96 28.24 5.53
N CYS A 253 -16.95 27.64 6.72
CA CYS A 253 -17.98 26.70 7.15
C CYS A 253 -18.31 26.86 8.65
N SER A 254 -19.59 27.10 8.93
CA SER A 254 -20.15 27.30 10.26
C SER A 254 -20.29 26.00 11.08
N ARG A 255 -20.07 24.84 10.44
CA ARG A 255 -20.20 23.49 11.04
C ARG A 255 -18.85 22.79 11.02
N TYR A 256 -17.94 23.27 11.85
CA TYR A 256 -16.54 22.85 11.78
C TYR A 256 -16.18 21.82 12.86
N PHE A 257 -15.52 20.73 12.45
CA PHE A 257 -15.00 19.68 13.31
C PHE A 257 -13.48 19.83 13.47
N TYR A 258 -13.00 20.00 14.69
CA TYR A 258 -11.57 20.06 14.99
C TYR A 258 -11.03 18.67 15.35
N GLU A 259 -10.01 18.20 14.61
CA GLU A 259 -9.28 16.96 14.90
C GLU A 259 -8.00 17.28 15.68
N LEU A 260 -7.87 16.73 16.89
CA LEU A 260 -6.61 16.75 17.65
C LEU A 260 -5.85 15.44 17.44
N ALA A 261 -4.67 15.53 16.81
CA ALA A 261 -3.76 14.41 16.63
C ALA A 261 -2.57 14.45 17.61
N SER A 262 -1.85 13.34 17.70
CA SER A 262 -0.76 13.08 18.68
C SER A 262 0.37 14.11 18.69
N ALA A 263 0.66 14.74 17.56
CA ALA A 263 1.69 15.79 17.47
C ALA A 263 1.20 17.18 17.88
N ARG A 264 -0.11 17.36 18.07
CA ARG A 264 -0.75 18.64 18.40
C ARG A 264 -0.35 19.80 17.48
N PHE A 265 -0.09 19.52 16.19
CA PHE A 265 0.32 20.54 15.22
C PHE A 265 -0.72 21.66 15.15
N GLY A 266 -0.27 22.90 15.35
CA GLY A 266 -1.12 24.07 15.26
C GLY A 266 -2.24 24.15 16.30
N PHE A 267 -2.17 23.35 17.38
CA PHE A 267 -3.16 23.37 18.45
C PHE A 267 -3.08 24.67 19.27
N SER A 268 -4.24 25.26 19.52
CA SER A 268 -4.42 26.28 20.55
C SER A 268 -5.87 26.28 21.03
N TRP A 269 -6.08 26.63 22.29
CA TRP A 269 -7.42 26.72 22.87
C TRP A 269 -8.31 27.74 22.16
N ASP A 270 -7.74 28.89 21.75
CA ASP A 270 -8.44 29.91 20.95
C ASP A 270 -9.07 29.36 19.66
N LYS A 271 -8.43 28.34 19.06
CA LYS A 271 -8.98 27.67 17.87
C LYS A 271 -10.11 26.72 18.24
N VAL A 272 -9.94 25.93 19.30
CA VAL A 272 -10.96 24.98 19.78
C VAL A 272 -12.23 25.70 20.22
N GLU A 273 -12.11 26.86 20.86
CA GLU A 273 -13.26 27.67 21.32
C GLU A 273 -14.14 28.19 20.17
N ARG A 274 -13.65 28.15 18.93
CA ARG A 274 -14.35 28.64 17.73
C ARG A 274 -15.09 27.55 16.94
N VAL A 275 -14.90 26.27 17.27
CA VAL A 275 -15.43 25.15 16.48
C VAL A 275 -16.74 24.59 17.04
N GLN A 276 -17.43 23.76 16.27
CA GLN A 276 -18.77 23.25 16.61
C GLN A 276 -18.75 21.78 17.00
N ALA A 277 -17.65 21.09 16.76
CA ALA A 277 -17.37 19.77 17.31
C ALA A 277 -15.85 19.57 17.43
N PHE A 278 -15.44 18.76 18.40
CA PHE A 278 -14.05 18.41 18.62
C PHE A 278 -13.92 16.89 18.68
N HIS A 279 -12.84 16.31 18.15
CA HIS A 279 -12.52 14.91 18.39
C HIS A 279 -11.02 14.65 18.46
N PHE A 280 -10.67 13.59 19.19
CA PHE A 280 -9.33 13.04 19.18
C PHE A 280 -9.14 12.11 18.00
N LYS A 281 -7.93 12.10 17.43
CA LYS A 281 -7.51 11.08 16.46
C LYS A 281 -6.79 9.93 17.16
N GLY A 282 -7.46 8.78 17.26
CA GLY A 282 -6.86 7.52 17.69
C GLY A 282 -6.25 6.71 16.57
N GLY A 283 -6.82 6.77 15.37
CA GLY A 283 -6.34 6.00 14.22
C GLY A 283 -7.03 6.37 12.92
N GLN A 284 -6.48 5.86 11.81
CA GLN A 284 -7.06 5.95 10.47
C GLN A 284 -6.85 4.61 9.76
N GLY A 285 -7.80 4.17 8.95
CA GLY A 285 -7.84 2.82 8.39
C GLY A 285 -6.60 2.42 7.59
N ALA A 286 -5.91 3.39 6.97
CA ALA A 286 -4.74 3.15 6.13
C ALA A 286 -3.40 2.99 6.89
N LYS A 287 -3.31 3.43 8.16
CA LYS A 287 -2.02 3.43 8.90
C LYS A 287 -2.15 3.48 10.42
N THR A 288 -3.10 2.73 10.98
CA THR A 288 -3.27 2.55 12.43
C THR A 288 -1.97 2.13 13.12
N GLY A 289 -1.74 2.62 14.34
CA GLY A 289 -0.54 2.32 15.13
C GLY A 289 0.70 3.10 14.68
N THR A 290 0.54 4.04 13.74
CA THR A 290 1.57 4.98 13.30
C THR A 290 1.00 6.40 13.28
N GLY A 291 1.87 7.41 13.21
CA GLY A 291 1.42 8.80 13.08
C GLY A 291 1.34 9.30 11.64
N GLY A 292 0.75 10.49 11.48
CA GLY A 292 0.86 11.30 10.28
C GLY A 292 2.32 11.54 9.88
N HIS A 293 2.59 11.58 8.57
CA HIS A 293 3.90 11.95 8.05
C HIS A 293 3.66 12.90 6.87
N LEU A 294 4.17 14.13 7.00
CA LEU A 294 4.31 15.06 5.90
C LEU A 294 5.80 15.32 5.62
N PRO A 295 6.29 15.01 4.40
CA PRO A 295 7.68 15.27 4.03
C PRO A 295 8.07 16.74 4.22
N GLY A 296 9.31 16.98 4.66
CA GLY A 296 9.81 18.33 4.96
C GLY A 296 9.77 19.27 3.75
N GLU A 297 9.93 18.76 2.54
CA GLU A 297 9.80 19.51 1.28
C GLU A 297 8.42 20.18 1.10
N LYS A 298 7.37 19.62 1.71
CA LYS A 298 6.01 20.17 1.72
C LYS A 298 5.76 21.13 2.88
N VAL A 299 6.61 21.14 3.90
CA VAL A 299 6.49 22.03 5.06
C VAL A 299 7.12 23.38 4.72
N LYS A 300 6.39 24.20 3.99
CA LYS A 300 6.80 25.54 3.54
C LYS A 300 5.67 26.56 3.68
N GLY A 301 6.01 27.83 3.84
CA GLY A 301 5.09 28.95 3.94
C GLY A 301 3.98 28.71 4.95
N LYS A 302 2.73 28.84 4.49
CA LYS A 302 1.53 28.69 5.32
C LYS A 302 1.43 27.33 6.01
N ILE A 303 1.98 26.24 5.44
CA ILE A 303 1.94 24.92 6.07
C ILE A 303 2.80 24.90 7.34
N ALA A 304 3.98 25.52 7.28
CA ALA A 304 4.89 25.66 8.41
C ALA A 304 4.26 26.53 9.51
N GLU A 305 3.67 27.67 9.13
CA GLU A 305 2.95 28.58 10.02
C GLU A 305 1.78 27.89 10.74
N VAL A 306 0.88 27.24 9.99
CA VAL A 306 -0.33 26.60 10.56
C VAL A 306 0.05 25.48 11.53
N ARG A 307 1.14 24.74 11.25
CA ARG A 307 1.60 23.63 12.09
C ARG A 307 2.48 24.08 13.26
N GLY A 308 2.99 25.30 13.25
CA GLY A 308 3.97 25.78 14.22
C GLY A 308 5.34 25.11 14.07
N LEU A 309 5.76 24.83 12.83
CA LEU A 309 7.04 24.18 12.51
C LEU A 309 7.97 25.12 11.72
N PRO A 310 9.29 25.01 11.89
CA PRO A 310 10.28 25.53 10.95
C PRO A 310 10.06 25.00 9.53
N GLU A 311 10.31 25.84 8.51
CA GLU A 311 10.27 25.39 7.12
C GLU A 311 11.32 24.30 6.85
N GLY A 312 10.94 23.32 6.02
CA GLY A 312 11.79 22.18 5.69
C GLY A 312 11.83 21.08 6.75
N GLN A 313 11.35 21.33 7.97
CA GLN A 313 11.28 20.31 9.01
C GLN A 313 10.18 19.27 8.69
N PRO A 314 10.51 17.96 8.58
CA PRO A 314 9.49 16.93 8.40
C PRO A 314 8.50 16.92 9.57
N ALA A 315 7.20 16.87 9.25
CA ALA A 315 6.16 16.76 10.27
C ALA A 315 5.85 15.27 10.50
N VAL A 316 6.44 14.71 11.55
CA VAL A 316 6.25 13.30 11.95
C VAL A 316 5.47 13.27 13.25
N SER A 317 4.29 12.66 13.21
CA SER A 317 3.48 12.48 14.42
C SER A 317 3.85 11.18 15.13
N PRO A 318 3.85 11.16 16.48
CA PRO A 318 3.92 9.92 17.24
C PRO A 318 2.69 9.02 16.99
N ALA A 319 2.79 7.73 17.28
CA ALA A 319 1.68 6.77 17.10
C ALA A 319 0.51 6.98 18.08
N ARG A 320 0.77 7.60 19.23
CA ARG A 320 -0.20 7.99 20.27
C ARG A 320 0.21 9.33 20.87
N PHE A 321 -0.66 9.97 21.65
CA PHE A 321 -0.25 11.10 22.50
C PHE A 321 0.85 10.64 23.46
N PRO A 322 2.09 11.16 23.37
CA PRO A 322 3.22 10.61 24.12
C PRO A 322 3.06 10.71 25.63
N ASP A 323 2.47 11.82 26.07
CA ASP A 323 2.21 12.22 27.45
C ASP A 323 0.98 11.54 28.07
N TRP A 324 0.12 10.91 27.27
CA TRP A 324 -1.05 10.20 27.75
C TRP A 324 -0.84 8.69 27.70
N THR A 325 -0.80 8.08 28.87
CA THR A 325 -0.63 6.64 29.09
C THR A 325 -1.92 5.96 29.58
N GLU A 326 -2.90 6.74 30.02
CA GLU A 326 -4.18 6.24 30.53
C GLU A 326 -5.38 6.99 29.91
N LEU A 327 -6.55 6.35 29.89
CA LEU A 327 -7.79 6.95 29.36
C LEU A 327 -8.29 8.13 30.20
N SER A 328 -7.96 8.17 31.50
CA SER A 328 -8.28 9.27 32.42
C SER A 328 -7.74 10.61 31.90
N GLN A 329 -6.52 10.64 31.39
CA GLN A 329 -5.90 11.87 30.88
C GLN A 329 -6.59 12.40 29.62
N ILE A 330 -7.08 11.49 28.77
CA ILE A 330 -7.89 11.85 27.61
C ILE A 330 -9.25 12.39 28.06
N ARG A 331 -9.86 11.76 29.08
CA ARG A 331 -11.13 12.22 29.68
C ARG A 331 -11.00 13.60 30.30
N ASP A 332 -9.90 13.89 30.99
CA ASP A 332 -9.63 15.20 31.58
C ASP A 332 -9.53 16.26 30.48
N PHE A 333 -8.80 15.99 29.40
CA PHE A 333 -8.72 16.89 28.25
C PHE A 333 -10.07 17.06 27.55
N ALA A 334 -10.85 15.98 27.40
CA ALA A 334 -12.19 16.01 26.83
C ALA A 334 -13.12 16.91 27.67
N THR A 335 -12.99 16.84 28.99
CA THR A 335 -13.73 17.67 29.94
C THR A 335 -13.33 19.14 29.80
N GLU A 336 -12.04 19.44 29.77
CA GLU A 336 -11.54 20.81 29.57
C GLU A 336 -12.01 21.40 28.23
N ALA A 337 -11.92 20.63 27.14
CA ALA A 337 -12.41 21.06 25.83
C ALA A 337 -13.92 21.32 25.83
N ARG A 338 -14.68 20.47 26.53
CA ARG A 338 -16.13 20.65 26.70
C ARG A 338 -16.45 21.92 27.51
N GLU A 339 -15.70 22.20 28.56
CA GLU A 339 -15.90 23.39 29.41
C GLU A 339 -15.59 24.68 28.66
N ARG A 340 -14.41 24.78 28.05
CA ARG A 340 -13.94 25.97 27.32
C ARG A 340 -14.85 26.37 26.16
N THR A 341 -15.41 25.37 25.48
CA THR A 341 -16.30 25.58 24.32
C THR A 341 -17.76 25.86 24.72
N GLY A 342 -18.08 25.78 26.03
CA GLY A 342 -19.43 25.86 26.54
C GLY A 342 -20.30 24.64 26.17
N GLY A 343 -19.68 23.50 25.88
CA GLY A 343 -20.33 22.20 25.77
C GLY A 343 -20.66 21.73 24.36
N ILE A 344 -19.75 21.92 23.39
CA ILE A 344 -19.87 21.29 22.05
C ILE A 344 -19.70 19.76 22.15
N PRO A 345 -20.07 18.98 21.11
CA PRO A 345 -19.83 17.55 21.05
C PRO A 345 -18.35 17.20 21.06
N ILE A 346 -17.99 16.24 21.90
CA ILE A 346 -16.65 15.65 21.94
C ILE A 346 -16.70 14.25 21.33
N GLY A 347 -15.80 13.95 20.41
CA GLY A 347 -15.76 12.66 19.73
C GLY A 347 -14.41 11.96 19.79
N TYR A 348 -14.40 10.75 19.27
CA TYR A 348 -13.17 9.99 19.05
C TYR A 348 -13.18 9.36 17.66
N LYS A 349 -12.11 9.58 16.90
CA LYS A 349 -11.89 8.92 15.63
C LYS A 349 -11.01 7.69 15.83
N LEU A 350 -11.55 6.53 15.47
CA LEU A 350 -10.94 5.23 15.62
C LEU A 350 -10.83 4.59 14.24
N SER A 351 -9.72 3.92 13.96
CA SER A 351 -9.71 2.93 12.87
C SER A 351 -10.35 1.63 13.37
N ALA A 352 -11.05 0.91 12.51
CA ALA A 352 -11.67 -0.36 12.89
C ALA A 352 -10.61 -1.46 13.15
N GLN A 353 -10.20 -1.63 14.41
CA GLN A 353 -9.33 -2.74 14.86
C GLN A 353 -10.09 -3.65 15.83
N HIS A 354 -9.90 -3.46 17.14
CA HIS A 354 -10.63 -4.16 18.18
C HIS A 354 -11.95 -3.42 18.45
N VAL A 355 -12.79 -3.33 17.41
CA VAL A 355 -13.97 -2.46 17.30
C VAL A 355 -14.73 -2.29 18.61
N GLU A 356 -15.14 -3.37 19.27
CA GLU A 356 -15.93 -3.29 20.51
C GLU A 356 -15.12 -2.73 21.68
N LYS A 357 -13.88 -3.18 21.87
CA LYS A 357 -13.01 -2.73 22.97
C LYS A 357 -12.59 -1.28 22.81
N ASP A 358 -12.30 -0.86 21.58
CA ASP A 358 -11.92 0.52 21.27
C ASP A 358 -13.12 1.47 21.43
N ILE A 359 -14.33 1.00 21.08
CA ILE A 359 -15.57 1.72 21.40
C ILE A 359 -15.76 1.84 22.90
N ASP A 360 -15.62 0.74 23.67
CA ASP A 360 -15.76 0.77 25.13
C ASP A 360 -14.80 1.80 25.76
N ALA A 361 -13.55 1.83 25.33
CA ALA A 361 -12.57 2.82 25.75
C ALA A 361 -12.99 4.27 25.42
N ALA A 362 -13.53 4.50 24.22
CA ALA A 362 -14.03 5.82 23.82
C ALA A 362 -15.27 6.24 24.65
N LEU A 363 -16.16 5.29 24.97
CA LEU A 363 -17.29 5.53 25.84
C LEU A 363 -16.86 5.89 27.27
N ASP A 364 -15.81 5.25 27.77
CA ASP A 364 -15.19 5.57 29.07
C ASP A 364 -14.58 6.98 29.08
N VAL A 365 -14.01 7.45 27.97
CA VAL A 365 -13.58 8.86 27.82
C VAL A 365 -14.76 9.83 27.91
N GLY A 366 -16.00 9.38 27.69
CA GLY A 366 -17.21 10.20 27.80
C GLY A 366 -17.59 10.93 26.51
N VAL A 367 -17.25 10.34 25.36
CA VAL A 367 -17.50 10.92 24.03
C VAL A 367 -18.99 10.91 23.67
N ASP A 368 -19.41 11.88 22.86
CA ASP A 368 -20.77 12.04 22.34
C ASP A 368 -20.92 11.45 20.93
N TYR A 369 -19.81 11.26 20.21
CA TYR A 369 -19.80 10.63 18.89
C TYR A 369 -18.51 9.84 18.63
N ILE A 370 -18.59 8.87 17.74
CA ILE A 370 -17.46 8.05 17.30
C ILE A 370 -17.40 8.10 15.78
N ILE A 371 -16.22 8.42 15.24
CA ILE A 371 -15.91 8.23 13.82
C ILE A 371 -15.14 6.92 13.69
N LEU A 372 -15.75 5.89 13.14
CA LEU A 372 -15.12 4.60 12.90
C LEU A 372 -14.66 4.51 11.44
N ASP A 373 -13.36 4.41 11.23
CA ASP A 373 -12.74 4.37 9.90
C ASP A 373 -12.39 2.94 9.51
N GLY A 374 -13.11 2.41 8.52
CA GLY A 374 -12.86 1.10 7.95
C GLY A 374 -11.63 1.06 7.03
N ARG A 375 -11.21 -0.15 6.66
CA ARG A 375 -10.03 -0.39 5.80
C ARG A 375 -10.05 0.34 4.45
N GLY A 376 -11.22 0.72 3.94
CA GLY A 376 -11.35 1.51 2.70
C GLY A 376 -10.94 2.99 2.81
N GLY A 377 -10.51 3.44 4.00
CA GLY A 377 -10.08 4.82 4.27
C GLY A 377 -8.84 5.24 3.46
N GLY A 378 -8.86 6.48 2.97
CA GLY A 378 -7.76 7.07 2.21
C GLY A 378 -6.67 7.71 3.09
N THR A 379 -5.53 8.04 2.47
CA THR A 379 -4.45 8.79 3.12
C THR A 379 -3.61 9.52 2.07
N GLY A 380 -3.00 10.64 2.43
CA GLY A 380 -2.02 11.31 1.55
C GLY A 380 -0.71 10.53 1.42
N ALA A 381 -0.36 9.75 2.44
CA ALA A 381 0.82 8.88 2.46
C ALA A 381 0.68 7.83 3.58
N ALA A 382 0.86 6.55 3.24
CA ALA A 382 1.00 5.44 4.19
C ALA A 382 1.96 4.38 3.66
N PRO A 383 2.74 3.72 4.53
CA PRO A 383 3.49 2.55 4.12
C PRO A 383 2.53 1.43 3.70
N LEU A 384 2.84 0.78 2.57
CA LEU A 384 2.04 -0.29 1.98
C LEU A 384 1.80 -1.44 2.94
N LEU A 385 2.82 -1.76 3.74
CA LEU A 385 2.73 -2.79 4.76
C LEU A 385 1.54 -2.55 5.71
N PHE A 386 1.29 -1.31 6.11
CA PHE A 386 0.14 -0.97 6.95
C PHE A 386 -1.14 -0.92 6.12
N ARG A 387 -1.15 -0.11 5.05
CA ARG A 387 -2.33 0.12 4.20
C ARG A 387 -2.99 -1.20 3.79
N ASP A 388 -2.18 -2.15 3.33
CA ASP A 388 -2.65 -3.38 2.70
C ASP A 388 -2.81 -4.55 3.67
N ASN A 389 -2.55 -4.39 4.98
CA ASN A 389 -2.57 -5.53 5.93
C ASN A 389 -3.30 -5.29 7.25
N ILE A 390 -3.82 -4.09 7.52
CA ILE A 390 -4.52 -3.79 8.78
C ILE A 390 -5.99 -3.39 8.58
N SER A 391 -6.71 -3.20 9.69
CA SER A 391 -8.10 -2.73 9.75
C SER A 391 -9.15 -3.72 9.25
N VAL A 392 -10.30 -3.73 9.93
CA VAL A 392 -11.51 -4.41 9.52
C VAL A 392 -12.17 -3.63 8.36
N PRO A 393 -12.67 -4.30 7.30
CA PRO A 393 -13.41 -3.62 6.23
C PRO A 393 -14.66 -2.88 6.74
N THR A 394 -15.05 -1.83 6.03
CA THR A 394 -16.09 -0.88 6.47
C THR A 394 -17.43 -1.54 6.77
N ILE A 395 -17.91 -2.43 5.90
CA ILE A 395 -19.19 -3.14 6.06
C ILE A 395 -19.24 -3.94 7.38
N PRO A 396 -18.34 -4.92 7.63
CA PRO A 396 -18.35 -5.66 8.90
C PRO A 396 -18.00 -4.79 10.12
N ALA A 397 -17.18 -3.75 9.97
CA ALA A 397 -16.87 -2.82 11.06
C ALA A 397 -18.11 -2.06 11.53
N LEU A 398 -18.90 -1.51 10.60
CA LEU A 398 -20.16 -0.82 10.88
C LEU A 398 -21.15 -1.74 11.58
N ALA A 399 -21.38 -2.93 11.03
CA ALA A 399 -22.33 -3.89 11.59
C ALA A 399 -21.97 -4.27 13.04
N ARG A 400 -20.68 -4.51 13.31
CA ARG A 400 -20.18 -4.81 14.67
C ARG A 400 -20.35 -3.63 15.62
N ALA A 401 -19.94 -2.43 15.19
CA ALA A 401 -20.02 -1.22 16.01
C ALA A 401 -21.47 -0.86 16.39
N ARG A 402 -22.38 -0.88 15.42
CA ARG A 402 -23.81 -0.59 15.65
C ARG A 402 -24.42 -1.61 16.61
N ARG A 403 -24.21 -2.91 16.37
CA ARG A 403 -24.68 -3.99 17.23
C ARG A 403 -24.16 -3.85 18.66
N HIS A 404 -22.90 -3.48 18.83
CA HIS A 404 -22.29 -3.31 20.15
C HIS A 404 -22.89 -2.13 20.91
N LEU A 405 -23.00 -0.96 20.28
CA LEU A 405 -23.66 0.21 20.89
C LEU A 405 -25.13 -0.07 21.25
N ASP A 406 -25.86 -0.80 20.41
CA ASP A 406 -27.25 -1.18 20.68
C ASP A 406 -27.37 -2.12 21.88
N ARG A 407 -26.48 -3.11 21.98
CA ARG A 407 -26.41 -4.02 23.13
C ARG A 407 -26.12 -3.28 24.44
N LEU A 408 -25.28 -2.25 24.39
CA LEU A 408 -24.97 -1.39 25.54
C LEU A 408 -26.07 -0.36 25.84
N GLY A 409 -27.12 -0.27 25.01
CA GLY A 409 -28.16 0.75 25.13
C GLY A 409 -27.69 2.17 24.84
N ARG A 410 -26.55 2.34 24.15
CA ARG A 410 -25.92 3.65 23.88
C ARG A 410 -26.44 4.31 22.62
N LYS A 411 -27.75 4.56 22.57
CA LYS A 411 -28.41 5.33 21.49
C LYS A 411 -28.09 6.82 21.55
N ASP A 412 -27.50 7.27 22.64
CA ASP A 412 -27.06 8.65 22.91
C ASP A 412 -25.75 9.02 22.21
N VAL A 413 -24.99 8.04 21.71
CA VAL A 413 -23.72 8.24 21.01
C VAL A 413 -23.92 8.14 19.50
N THR A 414 -23.58 9.20 18.77
CA THR A 414 -23.67 9.20 17.32
C THR A 414 -22.54 8.37 16.72
N LEU A 415 -22.87 7.35 15.92
CA LEU A 415 -21.89 6.55 15.18
C LEU A 415 -21.76 7.09 13.76
N ILE A 416 -20.54 7.39 13.34
CA ILE A 416 -20.19 7.80 11.99
C ILE A 416 -19.25 6.76 11.41
N ILE A 417 -19.46 6.39 10.16
CA ILE A 417 -18.63 5.42 9.44
C ILE A 417 -17.90 6.09 8.28
N THR A 418 -16.62 5.78 8.13
CA THR A 418 -15.82 6.22 6.98
C THR A 418 -15.08 5.02 6.36
N GLY A 419 -14.61 5.22 5.13
CA GLY A 419 -13.79 4.24 4.41
C GLY A 419 -14.49 3.63 3.20
N GLY A 420 -14.14 4.09 2.00
CA GLY A 420 -14.52 3.44 0.75
C GLY A 420 -15.94 3.68 0.23
N LEU A 421 -16.73 4.58 0.82
CA LEU A 421 -18.05 4.97 0.29
C LEU A 421 -17.88 5.92 -0.91
N ARG A 422 -18.57 5.66 -2.02
CA ARG A 422 -18.38 6.38 -3.29
C ARG A 422 -19.68 6.81 -3.96
N LYS A 423 -20.74 6.02 -3.85
CA LYS A 423 -22.00 6.21 -4.57
C LYS A 423 -23.16 6.44 -3.58
N PRO A 424 -24.25 7.13 -3.97
CA PRO A 424 -25.40 7.37 -3.08
C PRO A 424 -25.91 6.11 -2.37
N GLU A 425 -25.96 4.98 -3.08
CA GLU A 425 -26.37 3.68 -2.57
C GLU A 425 -25.41 3.12 -1.52
N ASP A 426 -24.10 3.39 -1.60
CA ASP A 426 -23.14 2.99 -0.56
C ASP A 426 -23.48 3.72 0.75
N PHE A 427 -23.75 5.01 0.66
CA PHE A 427 -24.14 5.83 1.82
C PHE A 427 -25.49 5.40 2.38
N ALA A 428 -26.48 5.16 1.52
CA ALA A 428 -27.80 4.71 1.94
C ALA A 428 -27.78 3.31 2.59
N LYS A 429 -26.88 2.41 2.17
CA LYS A 429 -26.69 1.09 2.79
C LYS A 429 -25.92 1.14 4.11
N ALA A 430 -25.13 2.20 4.30
CA ALA A 430 -24.38 2.42 5.53
C ALA A 430 -25.21 3.10 6.63
N LEU A 431 -26.25 3.85 6.26
CA LEU A 431 -27.29 4.34 7.16
C LEU A 431 -28.22 3.20 7.59
#